data_AF-A0A1R4IMA4-F1
#
_entry.id   AF-A0A1R4IMA4-F1
#
_cell.length_a   1.000
_cell.length_b   1.000
_cell.length_c   1.000
_cell.angle_alpha   90.00
_cell.angle_beta   90.00
_cell.angle_gamma   90.00
#
_symmetry.space_group_name_H-M   'P 1'
#
loop_
_entity.id
_entity.type
_entity.pdbx_description
1 polymer ?
#
loop_
_entity_poly.entity_id
_entity_poly.type
_entity_poly.pdbx_seq_one_letter_code
_entity_poly.pdbx_strand_id
1 'polypeptide(L)'
;MSDVEAPAEGVDQAESSAQNETDWKSEARKWESRAKANKDAAEELAAVRESQKSEAEKAADRLKAAEARLAEFEARDQRAATVREVAAATGLDEAAVSVLAGGSADELTAAAEVLKPLISARQAGPVVKNAGDQPDHKSSPESEFLSSLFSGASN
;
A
#
# COMPACT_ATOMS: atom_id res chain seq x y z
N MET A 1 58.25 -91.16 -41.70
CA MET A 1 58.01 -90.54 -43.02
C MET A 1 56.51 -90.38 -43.12
N SER A 2 55.89 -89.21 -43.20
CA SER A 2 56.37 -87.87 -43.52
C SER A 2 55.18 -86.91 -43.35
N ASP A 3 55.47 -85.68 -42.89
CA ASP A 3 54.86 -84.38 -43.25
C ASP A 3 53.33 -84.20 -43.11
N VAL A 4 52.82 -83.36 -42.19
CA VAL A 4 52.71 -81.88 -42.20
C VAL A 4 51.93 -81.32 -43.39
N GLU A 5 50.70 -80.88 -43.15
CA GLU A 5 50.09 -79.78 -43.89
C GLU A 5 49.11 -79.02 -42.98
N ALA A 6 49.47 -77.78 -42.66
CA ALA A 6 48.59 -76.79 -42.07
C ALA A 6 47.96 -75.96 -43.18
N PRO A 7 46.69 -75.52 -43.06
CA PRO A 7 46.27 -74.28 -43.66
C PRO A 7 46.37 -73.15 -42.63
N ALA A 8 46.87 -72.02 -43.13
CA ALA A 8 46.90 -70.75 -42.46
C ALA A 8 45.49 -70.15 -42.34
N GLU A 9 45.10 -69.78 -41.12
CA GLU A 9 44.23 -68.64 -40.85
C GLU A 9 45.07 -67.74 -39.93
N GLY A 10 45.59 -66.61 -40.40
CA GLY A 10 44.81 -65.55 -41.03
C GLY A 10 44.35 -64.57 -39.96
N VAL A 11 45.32 -64.01 -39.23
CA VAL A 11 45.39 -62.62 -38.78
C VAL A 11 44.15 -61.76 -39.09
N ASP A 12 43.14 -61.80 -38.22
CA ASP A 12 42.14 -60.71 -38.16
C ASP A 12 41.52 -60.51 -36.77
N GLN A 13 42.14 -61.10 -35.75
CA GLN A 13 41.75 -60.95 -34.35
C GLN A 13 42.92 -60.45 -33.51
N ALA A 14 43.62 -59.43 -34.01
CA ALA A 14 44.66 -58.73 -33.26
C ALA A 14 44.53 -57.20 -33.33
N GLU A 15 43.71 -56.65 -34.24
CA GLU A 15 43.59 -55.20 -34.40
C GLU A 15 42.44 -54.57 -33.60
N SER A 16 41.51 -55.35 -33.03
CA SER A 16 40.40 -54.80 -32.23
C SER A 16 40.67 -54.71 -30.73
N SER A 17 41.78 -55.27 -30.22
CA SER A 17 42.07 -55.33 -28.78
C SER A 17 43.03 -54.24 -28.27
N ALA A 18 43.60 -53.41 -29.16
CA ALA A 18 44.47 -52.30 -28.77
C ALA A 18 43.72 -50.96 -28.57
N GLN A 19 42.41 -50.91 -28.83
CA GLN A 19 41.62 -49.67 -28.76
C GLN A 19 40.95 -49.41 -27.39
N ASN A 20 41.21 -50.23 -26.36
CA ASN A 20 40.47 -50.17 -25.09
C ASN A 20 41.36 -50.04 -23.83
N GLU A 21 42.59 -49.54 -23.97
CA GLU A 21 43.35 -49.05 -22.82
C GLU A 21 42.85 -47.64 -22.46
N THR A 22 42.02 -47.56 -21.43
CA THR A 22 41.48 -46.31 -20.91
C THR A 22 42.60 -45.33 -20.55
N ASP A 23 42.69 -44.21 -21.26
CA ASP A 23 43.57 -43.09 -20.90
C ASP A 23 43.03 -42.37 -19.66
N TRP A 24 43.44 -42.85 -18.49
CA TRP A 24 43.10 -42.29 -17.18
C TRP A 24 43.41 -40.79 -17.05
N LYS A 25 44.37 -40.26 -17.81
CA LYS A 25 44.71 -38.84 -17.80
C LYS A 25 43.68 -38.02 -18.56
N SER A 26 43.20 -38.53 -19.70
CA SER A 26 42.08 -37.91 -20.41
C SER A 26 40.79 -38.00 -19.59
N GLU A 27 40.55 -39.09 -18.87
CA GLU A 27 39.38 -39.19 -18.00
C GLU A 27 39.48 -38.19 -16.84
N ALA A 28 40.60 -38.12 -16.13
CA ALA A 28 40.80 -37.15 -15.05
C ALA A 28 40.49 -35.71 -15.49
N ARG A 29 40.95 -35.29 -16.67
CA ARG A 29 40.62 -33.97 -17.23
C ARG A 29 39.13 -33.79 -17.55
N LYS A 30 38.44 -34.84 -18.02
CA LYS A 30 36.98 -34.80 -18.24
C LYS A 30 36.24 -34.65 -16.92
N TRP A 31 36.63 -35.37 -15.89
CA TRP A 31 36.05 -35.26 -14.55
C TRP A 31 36.30 -33.90 -13.93
N GLU A 32 37.50 -33.35 -14.09
CA GLU A 32 37.84 -31.99 -13.65
C GLU A 32 36.98 -30.94 -14.37
N SER A 33 36.85 -31.04 -15.69
CA SER A 33 35.98 -30.14 -16.48
C SER A 33 34.52 -30.24 -16.05
N ARG A 34 34.00 -31.46 -15.84
CA ARG A 34 32.64 -31.69 -15.33
C ARG A 34 32.45 -31.17 -13.92
N ALA A 35 33.41 -31.35 -13.04
CA ALA A 35 33.36 -30.86 -11.67
C ALA A 35 33.33 -29.32 -11.65
N LYS A 36 34.13 -28.68 -12.51
CA LYS A 36 34.11 -27.22 -12.67
C LYS A 36 32.78 -26.73 -13.21
N ALA A 37 32.27 -27.33 -14.28
CA ALA A 37 30.97 -26.97 -14.85
C ALA A 37 29.81 -27.16 -13.86
N ASN A 38 29.82 -28.26 -13.10
CA ASN A 38 28.81 -28.50 -12.05
C ASN A 38 28.91 -27.48 -10.91
N LYS A 39 30.13 -27.09 -10.53
CA LYS A 39 30.34 -26.05 -9.53
C LYS A 39 29.79 -24.71 -10.02
N ASP A 40 30.17 -24.29 -11.23
CA ASP A 40 29.72 -23.02 -11.80
C ASP A 40 28.18 -22.98 -11.91
N ALA A 41 27.56 -24.07 -12.38
CA ALA A 41 26.10 -24.21 -12.44
C ALA A 41 25.44 -24.17 -11.04
N ALA A 42 26.07 -24.74 -10.02
CA ALA A 42 25.55 -24.68 -8.65
C ALA A 42 25.61 -23.25 -8.08
N GLU A 43 26.67 -22.50 -8.38
CA GLU A 43 26.82 -21.10 -7.98
C GLU A 43 25.78 -20.20 -8.66
N GLU A 44 25.57 -20.36 -9.97
CA GLU A 44 24.53 -19.62 -10.71
C GLU A 44 23.13 -19.93 -10.17
N LEU A 45 22.85 -21.20 -9.90
CA LEU A 45 21.56 -21.63 -9.36
C LEU A 45 21.33 -21.10 -7.94
N ALA A 46 22.38 -21.03 -7.11
CA ALA A 46 22.32 -20.40 -5.81
C ALA A 46 22.04 -18.89 -5.91
N ALA A 47 22.74 -18.18 -6.81
CA ALA A 47 22.54 -16.76 -7.05
C ALA A 47 21.11 -16.44 -7.53
N VAL A 48 20.59 -17.24 -8.47
CA VAL A 48 19.20 -17.10 -8.96
C VAL A 48 18.20 -17.34 -7.84
N ARG A 49 18.38 -18.39 -7.02
CA ARG A 49 17.50 -18.65 -5.89
C ARG A 49 17.51 -17.52 -4.87
N GLU A 50 18.68 -16.96 -4.57
CA GLU A 50 18.79 -15.83 -3.64
C GLU A 50 18.11 -14.58 -4.20
N SER A 51 18.31 -14.28 -5.50
CA SER A 51 17.61 -13.17 -6.15
C SER A 51 16.09 -13.33 -6.12
N GLN A 52 15.58 -14.54 -6.40
CA GLN A 52 14.16 -14.83 -6.36
C GLN A 52 13.57 -14.70 -4.95
N LYS A 53 14.30 -15.15 -3.92
CA LYS A 53 13.88 -14.94 -2.53
C LYS A 53 13.79 -13.46 -2.20
N SER A 54 14.82 -12.68 -2.55
CA SER A 54 14.81 -11.22 -2.32
C SER A 54 13.65 -10.52 -3.05
N GLU A 55 13.33 -10.94 -4.27
CA GLU A 55 12.19 -10.40 -5.01
C GLU A 55 10.85 -10.83 -4.40
N ALA A 56 10.72 -12.09 -3.98
CA ALA A 56 9.53 -12.61 -3.32
C ALA A 56 9.26 -11.93 -1.97
N GLU A 57 10.30 -11.67 -1.18
CA GLU A 57 10.21 -10.91 0.08
C GLU A 57 9.74 -9.48 -0.18
N LYS A 58 10.35 -8.78 -1.15
CA LYS A 58 9.91 -7.44 -1.55
C LYS A 58 8.47 -7.43 -2.08
N ALA A 59 8.05 -8.48 -2.79
CA ALA A 59 6.67 -8.62 -3.25
C ALA A 59 5.72 -8.82 -2.07
N ALA A 60 6.06 -9.71 -1.13
CA ALA A 60 5.28 -9.96 0.07
C ALA A 60 5.12 -8.70 0.93
N ASP A 61 6.18 -7.91 1.11
CA ASP A 61 6.12 -6.65 1.86
C ASP A 61 5.22 -5.61 1.19
N ARG A 62 5.29 -5.49 -0.15
CA ARG A 62 4.38 -4.62 -0.90
C ARG A 62 2.93 -5.09 -0.78
N LEU A 63 2.71 -6.39 -0.79
CA LEU A 63 1.38 -6.98 -0.70
C LEU A 63 0.77 -6.74 0.68
N LYS A 64 1.53 -6.97 1.76
CA LYS A 64 1.12 -6.61 3.13
C LYS A 64 0.83 -5.13 3.28
N ALA A 65 1.66 -4.26 2.69
CA ALA A 65 1.43 -2.81 2.74
C ALA A 65 0.17 -2.40 1.97
N ALA A 66 -0.11 -3.06 0.84
CA ALA A 66 -1.34 -2.83 0.07
C ALA A 66 -2.58 -3.33 0.83
N GLU A 67 -2.52 -4.52 1.41
CA GLU A 67 -3.59 -5.08 2.25
C GLU A 67 -3.88 -4.19 3.46
N ALA A 68 -2.85 -3.69 4.14
CA ALA A 68 -3.02 -2.78 5.26
C ALA A 68 -3.73 -1.47 4.84
N ARG A 69 -3.38 -0.91 3.68
CA ARG A 69 -4.05 0.27 3.14
C ARG A 69 -5.50 -0.01 2.76
N LEU A 70 -5.78 -1.15 2.15
CA LEU A 70 -7.14 -1.56 1.83
C LEU A 70 -7.98 -1.70 3.10
N ALA A 71 -7.47 -2.40 4.11
CA ALA A 71 -8.15 -2.52 5.40
C ALA A 71 -8.41 -1.16 6.06
N GLU A 72 -7.48 -0.21 5.94
CA GLU A 72 -7.66 1.15 6.45
C GLU A 72 -8.76 1.93 5.71
N PHE A 73 -8.84 1.79 4.37
CA PHE A 73 -9.91 2.38 3.58
C PHE A 73 -11.27 1.74 3.90
N GLU A 74 -11.34 0.42 3.95
CA GLU A 74 -12.56 -0.30 4.30
C GLU A 74 -13.05 0.08 5.71
N ALA A 75 -12.15 0.19 6.69
CA ALA A 75 -12.49 0.62 8.03
C ALA A 75 -13.03 2.07 8.06
N ARG A 76 -12.45 2.97 7.27
CA ARG A 76 -12.95 4.35 7.14
C ARG A 76 -14.33 4.40 6.50
N ASP A 77 -14.55 3.63 5.45
CA ASP A 77 -15.82 3.59 4.74
C ASP A 77 -16.93 2.99 5.62
N GLN A 78 -16.64 1.90 6.33
CA GLN A 78 -17.54 1.33 7.32
C GLN A 78 -17.87 2.34 8.42
N ARG A 79 -16.87 3.03 8.96
CA ARG A 79 -17.10 4.07 9.97
C ARG A 79 -17.96 5.20 9.43
N ALA A 80 -17.71 5.66 8.20
CA ALA A 80 -18.50 6.72 7.58
C ALA A 80 -19.96 6.29 7.36
N ALA A 81 -20.20 5.04 6.95
CA ALA A 81 -21.54 4.47 6.84
C ALA A 81 -22.26 4.46 8.19
N THR A 82 -21.62 3.93 9.24
CA THR A 82 -22.19 3.91 10.59
C THR A 82 -22.50 5.32 11.10
N VAL A 83 -21.60 6.28 10.88
CA VAL A 83 -21.82 7.69 11.27
C VAL A 83 -23.05 8.27 10.59
N ARG A 84 -23.24 8.02 9.29
CA ARG A 84 -24.43 8.47 8.54
C ARG A 84 -25.72 7.87 9.08
N GLU A 85 -25.72 6.56 9.36
CA GLU A 85 -26.88 5.85 9.91
C GLU A 85 -27.27 6.40 11.29
N VAL A 86 -26.29 6.58 12.17
CA VAL A 86 -26.52 7.12 13.53
C VAL A 86 -26.94 8.60 13.48
N ALA A 87 -26.34 9.41 12.60
CA ALA A 87 -26.74 10.80 12.40
C ALA A 87 -28.20 10.89 11.94
N ALA A 88 -28.61 10.08 10.97
CA ALA A 88 -29.98 10.01 10.50
C ALA A 88 -30.97 9.55 11.59
N ALA A 89 -30.58 8.56 12.40
CA ALA A 89 -31.43 8.04 13.48
C ALA A 89 -31.61 9.05 14.64
N THR A 90 -30.55 9.76 15.00
CA THR A 90 -30.55 10.66 16.16
C THR A 90 -30.96 12.09 15.81
N GLY A 91 -30.89 12.46 14.52
CA GLY A 91 -31.18 13.81 14.03
C GLY A 91 -30.06 14.82 14.30
N LEU A 92 -28.83 14.34 14.51
CA LEU A 92 -27.63 15.17 14.67
C LEU A 92 -26.88 15.28 13.34
N ASP A 93 -26.09 16.35 13.18
CA ASP A 93 -25.22 16.50 12.01
C ASP A 93 -24.17 15.38 11.96
N GLU A 94 -23.88 14.88 10.75
CA GLU A 94 -22.85 13.84 10.53
C GLU A 94 -21.49 14.23 11.12
N ALA A 95 -21.14 15.51 11.03
CA ALA A 95 -19.90 16.03 11.61
C ALA A 95 -19.85 15.88 13.14
N ALA A 96 -20.97 16.10 13.84
CA ALA A 96 -21.05 15.92 15.28
C ALA A 96 -20.89 14.44 15.66
N VAL A 97 -21.53 13.54 14.92
CA VAL A 97 -21.45 12.09 15.15
C VAL A 97 -20.07 11.53 14.78
N SER A 98 -19.40 12.08 13.77
CA SER A 98 -18.06 11.63 13.34
C SER A 98 -16.97 11.79 14.42
N VAL A 99 -17.13 12.77 15.30
CA VAL A 99 -16.16 13.08 16.38
C VAL A 99 -16.41 12.22 17.62
N LEU A 100 -17.57 11.55 17.71
CA LEU A 100 -17.89 10.68 18.84
C LEU A 100 -16.94 9.48 18.91
N ALA A 101 -16.57 9.11 20.13
CA ALA A 101 -15.85 7.88 20.40
C ALA A 101 -16.82 6.70 20.33
N GLY A 102 -16.37 5.59 19.75
CA GLY A 102 -17.18 4.39 19.56
C GLY A 102 -16.89 3.74 18.20
N GLY A 103 -16.86 2.42 18.20
CA GLY A 103 -16.64 1.61 17.00
C GLY A 103 -17.94 1.01 16.43
N SER A 104 -18.95 0.84 17.29
CA SER A 104 -20.23 0.24 16.91
C SER A 104 -21.35 1.28 16.76
N ALA A 105 -22.38 0.92 16.00
CA ALA A 105 -23.57 1.75 15.83
C ALA A 105 -24.26 2.03 17.17
N ASP A 106 -24.33 1.03 18.05
CA ASP A 106 -24.97 1.13 19.37
C ASP A 106 -24.23 2.11 20.29
N GLU A 107 -22.89 2.02 20.34
CA GLU A 107 -22.05 2.95 21.12
C GLU A 107 -22.22 4.39 20.65
N LEU A 108 -22.15 4.61 19.32
CA LEU A 108 -22.31 5.93 18.74
C LEU A 108 -23.71 6.49 18.97
N THR A 109 -24.75 5.65 18.88
CA THR A 109 -26.14 6.05 19.15
C THR A 109 -26.33 6.44 20.61
N ALA A 110 -25.83 5.63 21.54
CA ALA A 110 -25.91 5.93 22.97
C ALA A 110 -25.19 7.24 23.31
N ALA A 111 -24.00 7.46 22.76
CA ALA A 111 -23.25 8.71 22.96
C ALA A 111 -23.99 9.91 22.34
N ALA A 112 -24.57 9.76 21.15
CA ALA A 112 -25.32 10.80 20.47
C ALA A 112 -26.58 11.21 21.22
N GLU A 113 -27.35 10.26 21.76
CA GLU A 113 -28.56 10.55 22.54
C GLU A 113 -28.25 11.33 23.83
N VAL A 114 -27.12 11.05 24.48
CA VAL A 114 -26.65 11.84 25.64
C VAL A 114 -26.31 13.28 25.24
N LEU A 115 -25.75 13.49 24.04
CA LEU A 115 -25.30 14.80 23.58
C LEU A 115 -26.43 15.67 23.00
N LYS A 116 -27.45 15.04 22.41
CA LYS A 116 -28.60 15.66 21.77
C LYS A 116 -29.28 16.80 22.56
N PRO A 117 -29.61 16.65 23.86
CA PRO A 117 -30.23 17.74 24.63
C PRO A 117 -29.30 18.94 24.82
N LEU A 118 -27.98 18.72 24.93
CA LEU A 118 -26.99 19.79 25.14
C LEU A 118 -26.81 20.66 23.89
N ILE A 119 -26.82 20.04 22.70
CA ILE A 119 -26.70 20.75 21.42
C ILE A 119 -27.98 21.54 21.13
N SER A 120 -29.14 20.93 21.32
CA SER A 120 -30.44 21.55 21.06
C SER A 120 -30.69 22.77 21.96
N ALA A 121 -30.26 22.70 23.23
CA ALA A 121 -30.40 23.83 24.17
C ALA A 121 -29.55 25.05 23.78
N ARG A 122 -28.44 24.87 23.05
CA ARG A 122 -27.53 25.95 22.65
C ARG A 122 -28.04 26.78 21.46
N GLN A 123 -28.93 26.20 20.64
CA GLN A 123 -29.45 26.88 19.43
C GLN A 123 -30.57 27.89 19.74
N ALA A 124 -31.15 27.84 20.95
CA ALA A 124 -32.17 28.78 21.41
C ALA A 124 -31.54 30.01 22.10
N GLY A 125 -30.76 30.80 21.37
CA GLY A 125 -30.36 32.13 21.83
C GLY A 125 -31.56 33.10 21.83
N PRO A 126 -31.65 34.07 22.76
CA PRO A 126 -32.72 35.06 22.73
C PRO A 126 -32.65 35.87 21.44
N VAL A 127 -33.70 35.79 20.61
CA VAL A 127 -33.85 36.61 19.40
C VAL A 127 -34.14 38.05 19.85
N VAL A 128 -33.10 38.90 19.85
CA VAL A 128 -33.27 40.34 20.08
C VAL A 128 -33.87 40.95 18.83
N LYS A 129 -35.15 41.32 18.89
CA LYS A 129 -35.94 41.82 17.75
C LYS A 129 -35.36 43.09 17.08
N ASN A 130 -34.44 43.80 17.73
CA ASN A 130 -33.87 45.07 17.28
C ASN A 130 -32.34 45.01 17.08
N ALA A 131 -31.76 43.80 16.90
CA ALA A 131 -30.33 43.67 16.62
C ALA A 131 -30.01 44.19 15.21
N GLY A 132 -29.69 45.48 15.12
CA GLY A 132 -29.39 46.18 13.86
C GLY A 132 -30.24 47.42 13.59
N ASP A 133 -31.23 47.72 14.45
CA ASP A 133 -32.01 48.95 14.33
C ASP A 133 -31.17 50.11 14.89
N GLN A 134 -30.45 50.78 13.99
CA GLN A 134 -29.70 51.99 14.33
C GLN A 134 -30.71 53.13 14.49
N PRO A 135 -30.71 53.87 15.61
CA PRO A 135 -31.67 54.95 15.79
C PRO A 135 -31.53 55.97 14.65
N ASP A 136 -32.66 56.39 14.08
CA ASP A 136 -32.74 57.48 13.11
C ASP A 136 -32.19 58.76 13.73
N HIS A 137 -30.88 58.98 13.60
CA HIS A 137 -30.26 60.24 13.91
C HIS A 137 -30.63 61.22 12.79
N LYS A 138 -31.65 62.05 13.02
CA LYS A 138 -31.88 63.24 12.19
C LYS A 138 -30.60 64.08 12.22
N SER A 139 -30.06 64.44 11.05
CA SER A 139 -28.85 65.27 10.98
C SER A 139 -29.05 66.52 11.84
N SER A 140 -28.16 66.71 12.81
CA SER A 140 -28.16 67.95 13.57
C SER A 140 -27.57 69.06 12.69
N PRO A 141 -27.96 70.33 12.89
CA PRO A 141 -27.36 71.45 12.17
C PRO A 141 -25.82 71.49 12.25
N GLU A 142 -25.25 70.93 13.33
CA GLU A 142 -23.81 70.79 13.55
C GLU A 142 -23.18 69.77 12.60
N SER A 143 -23.85 68.64 12.33
CA SER A 143 -23.37 67.63 11.38
C SER A 143 -23.41 68.12 9.93
N GLU A 144 -24.40 68.95 9.58
CA GLU A 144 -24.50 69.64 8.28
C GLU A 144 -23.39 70.69 8.13
N PHE A 145 -23.11 71.46 9.18
CA PHE A 145 -22.04 72.46 9.20
C PHE A 145 -20.66 71.84 9.03
N LEU A 146 -20.38 70.72 9.71
CA LEU A 146 -19.13 69.98 9.55
C LEU A 146 -18.98 69.39 8.14
N SER A 147 -20.07 68.87 7.55
CA SER A 147 -20.07 68.40 6.17
C SER A 147 -19.76 69.54 5.18
N SER A 148 -20.35 70.73 5.38
CA SER A 148 -20.09 71.91 4.56
C SER A 148 -18.64 72.41 4.66
N LEU A 149 -18.02 72.34 5.84
CA LEU A 149 -16.63 72.75 6.05
C LEU A 149 -15.62 71.81 5.38
N PHE A 150 -15.89 70.50 5.39
CA PHE A 150 -15.00 69.49 4.83
C PHE A 150 -15.26 69.19 3.34
N SER A 151 -16.47 69.48 2.83
CA SER A 151 -16.82 69.32 1.42
C SER A 151 -16.49 70.56 0.56
N GLY A 152 -16.39 71.74 1.17
CA GLY A 152 -16.16 73.02 0.48
C GLY A 152 -14.75 73.29 -0.03
N ALA A 153 -13.80 72.36 0.09
CA ALA A 153 -12.43 72.50 -0.41
C ALA A 153 -12.21 71.68 -1.69
N SER A 154 -12.94 72.01 -2.76
CA SER A 154 -12.61 71.60 -4.12
C SER A 154 -13.19 72.61 -5.13
N ASN A 155 -12.52 73.76 -5.23
CA ASN A 155 -12.13 74.40 -6.50
C ASN A 155 -11.13 75.52 -6.24
#